data_AF-A0A3G2G7R8-F1
#
_entry.id   AF-A0A3G2G7R8-F1
#
_cell.length_a   1.000
_cell.length_b   1.000
_cell.length_c   1.000
_cell.angle_alpha   90.00
_cell.angle_beta   90.00
_cell.angle_gamma   90.00
#
_symmetry.space_group_name_H-M   'P 1'
#
loop_
_entity.id
_entity.type
_entity.pdbx_description
1 polymer ?
#
loop_
_entity_poly.entity_id
_entity_poly.type
_entity_poly.pdbx_seq_one_letter_code
_entity_poly.pdbx_strand_id
1 'polypeptide(L)'
;MDEPNNNLSVQCYCCGYFTLKERGNYNICKACFWEDDGCFDLKKISHPNHMTLEKGRENFIKFGACEERFVKNVVKNPENKIHKKTN
;
A
#
# COMPACT_ATOMS: atom_id res chain seq x y z
N MET A 1 -17.36 15.37 17.40
CA MET A 1 -17.16 14.92 16.01
C MET A 1 -15.69 14.59 15.91
N ASP A 2 -15.38 13.33 16.13
CA ASP A 2 -14.04 12.88 16.45
C ASP A 2 -13.09 13.09 15.27
N GLU A 3 -12.11 13.97 15.45
CA GLU A 3 -10.89 13.99 14.65
C GLU A 3 -10.34 12.56 14.59
N PRO A 4 -10.20 11.94 13.41
CA PRO A 4 -9.64 10.61 13.33
C PRO A 4 -8.15 10.74 13.65
N ASN A 5 -7.80 10.42 14.89
CA ASN A 5 -6.43 10.27 15.37
C ASN A 5 -5.65 9.46 14.33
N ASN A 6 -4.87 10.14 13.48
CA ASN A 6 -4.37 9.61 12.21
C ASN A 6 -3.09 8.79 12.43
N ASN A 7 -3.15 7.85 13.37
CA ASN A 7 -2.02 7.01 13.74
C ASN A 7 -1.87 5.86 12.75
N LEU A 8 -1.31 6.16 11.57
CA LEU A 8 -0.95 5.16 10.58
C LEU A 8 0.31 4.42 11.06
N SER A 9 0.12 3.26 11.68
CA SER A 9 1.21 2.46 12.28
C SER A 9 1.44 1.13 11.56
N VAL A 10 0.63 0.80 10.56
CA VAL A 10 0.76 -0.46 9.81
C VAL A 10 1.38 -0.20 8.43
N GLN A 11 2.44 -0.96 8.16
CA GLN A 11 3.18 -0.91 6.90
C GLN A 11 2.39 -1.57 5.78
N CYS A 12 2.27 -0.93 4.62
CA CYS A 12 1.73 -1.62 3.43
C CYS A 12 2.74 -2.67 2.94
N TYR A 13 2.32 -3.92 2.79
CA TYR A 13 3.20 -4.99 2.30
C TYR A 13 3.67 -4.80 0.86
N CYS A 14 2.95 -4.01 0.06
CA CYS A 14 3.32 -3.72 -1.32
C CYS A 14 4.43 -2.67 -1.40
N CYS A 15 4.30 -1.50 -0.76
CA CYS A 15 5.25 -0.39 -0.95
C CYS A 15 6.16 -0.09 0.24
N GLY A 16 5.89 -0.68 1.40
CA GLY A 16 6.66 -0.47 2.63
C GLY A 16 6.35 0.83 3.39
N TYR A 17 5.41 1.65 2.93
CA TYR A 17 5.02 2.88 3.63
C TYR A 17 3.97 2.62 4.72
N PHE A 18 4.08 3.34 5.82
CA PHE A 18 3.11 3.33 6.92
C PHE A 18 1.88 4.15 6.53
N THR A 19 0.87 3.46 6.00
CA THR A 19 -0.30 4.06 5.37
C THR A 19 -1.62 3.46 5.84
N LEU A 20 -1.55 2.40 6.64
CA LEU A 20 -2.69 1.63 7.09
C LEU A 20 -2.85 1.82 8.61
N LYS A 21 -4.10 1.82 9.07
CA LYS A 21 -4.41 1.84 10.51
C LYS A 21 -4.28 0.44 11.11
N GLU A 22 -4.76 -0.57 10.39
CA GLU A 22 -4.84 -1.96 10.81
C GLU A 22 -4.52 -2.89 9.63
N ARG A 23 -4.09 -4.12 9.94
CA ARG A 23 -3.78 -5.16 8.95
C ARG A 23 -5.04 -5.93 8.55
N GLY A 24 -5.19 -6.22 7.26
CA GLY A 24 -6.24 -7.09 6.73
C GLY A 24 -7.63 -6.48 6.75
N ASN A 25 -7.72 -5.15 6.87
CA ASN A 25 -8.98 -4.43 7.01
C ASN A 25 -9.43 -3.76 5.70
N TYR A 26 -8.91 -4.25 4.56
CA TYR A 26 -9.26 -3.81 3.20
C TYR A 26 -9.05 -2.30 2.98
N ASN A 27 -8.14 -1.68 3.75
CA ASN A 27 -7.80 -0.28 3.57
C ASN A 27 -6.89 -0.12 2.35
N ILE A 28 -7.15 0.93 1.56
CA ILE A 28 -6.33 1.27 0.39
C ILE A 28 -5.11 2.08 0.83
N CYS A 29 -3.92 1.58 0.52
CA CYS A 29 -2.67 2.27 0.76
C CYS A 29 -2.59 3.55 -0.07
N LYS A 30 -2.59 4.73 0.56
CA LYS A 30 -2.47 6.01 -0.16
C LYS A 30 -1.15 6.21 -0.92
N ALA A 31 -0.11 5.41 -0.64
CA ALA A 31 1.20 5.53 -1.28
C ALA A 31 1.32 4.70 -2.57
N CYS A 32 0.61 3.57 -2.68
CA CYS A 32 0.70 2.71 -3.85
C CYS A 32 -0.65 2.21 -4.38
N PHE A 33 -1.76 2.51 -3.72
CA PHE A 33 -3.11 2.07 -4.06
C PHE A 33 -3.40 0.56 -3.88
N TRP A 34 -2.53 -0.18 -3.19
CA TRP A 34 -2.79 -1.57 -2.80
C TRP A 34 -3.88 -1.66 -1.73
N GLU A 35 -4.90 -2.50 -1.94
CA GLU A 35 -5.93 -2.81 -0.95
C GLU A 35 -5.46 -3.93 -0.02
N ASP A 36 -5.43 -3.66 1.29
CA ASP A 36 -4.83 -4.58 2.26
C ASP A 36 -5.74 -5.74 2.65
N ASP A 37 -5.58 -6.88 1.97
CA ASP A 37 -6.22 -8.16 2.30
C ASP A 37 -5.49 -8.95 3.41
N GLY A 38 -4.43 -8.36 3.96
CA GLY A 38 -3.65 -8.93 5.05
C GLY A 38 -2.68 -10.03 4.65
N CYS A 39 -2.66 -10.42 3.37
CA CYS A 39 -1.79 -11.47 2.89
C CYS A 39 -0.37 -10.96 2.65
N PHE A 40 0.62 -11.62 3.26
CA PHE A 40 2.04 -11.33 3.06
C PHE A 40 2.74 -12.33 2.12
N ASP A 41 2.02 -13.36 1.65
CA ASP A 41 2.56 -14.34 0.69
C ASP A 41 2.77 -13.67 -0.67
N LEU A 42 4.02 -13.65 -1.12
CA LEU A 42 4.44 -13.00 -2.35
C LEU A 42 3.80 -13.60 -3.60
N LYS A 43 3.47 -14.89 -3.59
CA LYS A 43 3.01 -15.65 -4.77
C LYS A 43 1.53 -15.95 -4.75
N LYS A 44 0.86 -15.76 -3.61
CA LYS A 44 -0.60 -15.88 -3.53
C LYS A 44 -1.27 -14.71 -4.26
N ILE A 45 -2.29 -15.02 -5.05
CA ILE A 45 -3.13 -13.99 -5.67
C ILE A 45 -3.96 -13.33 -4.57
N SER A 46 -3.79 -12.01 -4.42
CA SER A 46 -4.69 -11.19 -3.61
C SER A 46 -6.01 -11.06 -4.37
N HIS A 47 -7.13 -11.37 -3.71
CA HIS A 47 -8.45 -11.24 -4.32
C HIS A 47 -8.80 -9.80 -4.72
N PRO A 48 -8.72 -8.77 -3.85
CA PRO A 48 -9.12 -7.41 -4.23
C PRO A 48 -8.20 -6.76 -5.26
N ASN A 49 -6.89 -7.07 -5.23
CA ASN A 49 -5.93 -6.51 -6.18
C ASN A 49 -5.79 -7.30 -7.48
N HIS A 50 -6.38 -8.50 -7.58
CA HIS A 50 -6.31 -9.40 -8.76
C HIS A 50 -4.89 -9.70 -9.28
N MET A 51 -3.89 -9.66 -8.39
CA MET A 51 -2.49 -9.98 -8.70
C MET A 51 -1.75 -10.46 -7.46
N THR A 52 -0.53 -10.96 -7.63
CA THR A 52 0.33 -11.33 -6.51
C THR A 52 0.93 -10.10 -5.84
N LEU A 53 1.28 -10.23 -4.56
CA LEU A 53 1.98 -9.16 -3.84
C LEU A 53 3.35 -8.85 -4.45
N GLU A 54 4.05 -9.87 -4.97
CA GLU A 54 5.27 -9.71 -5.76
C GLU A 54 5.03 -8.81 -6.97
N LYS A 55 3.95 -9.05 -7.72
CA LYS A 55 3.63 -8.21 -8.88
C LYS A 55 3.31 -6.77 -8.50
N GLY A 56 2.56 -6.59 -7.42
CA GLY A 56 2.28 -5.26 -6.88
C GLY A 56 3.55 -4.49 -6.48
N ARG A 57 4.54 -5.19 -5.89
CA ARG A 57 5.86 -4.61 -5.55
C ARG A 57 6.64 -4.18 -6.78
N GLU A 58 6.72 -5.04 -7.80
CA GLU A 58 7.36 -4.71 -9.07
C GLU A 58 6.72 -3.48 -9.72
N ASN A 59 5.39 -3.45 -9.77
CA ASN A 59 4.65 -2.32 -10.33
C ASN A 59 4.90 -1.05 -9.53
N PHE A 60 4.95 -1.12 -8.20
CA PHE A 60 5.27 0.03 -7.38
C PHE A 60 6.66 0.60 -7.68
N ILE A 61 7.67 -0.26 -7.89
CA ILE A 61 9.01 0.17 -8.30
C ILE A 61 8.97 0.83 -9.70
N LYS A 62 8.19 0.26 -10.62
CA LYS A 62 8.13 0.73 -12.02
C LYS A 62 7.31 2.01 -12.21
N PHE A 63 6.18 2.14 -11.50
CA PHE A 63 5.17 3.16 -11.76
C PHE A 63 4.96 4.12 -10.57
N GLY A 64 5.40 3.76 -9.37
CA GLY A 64 5.01 4.45 -8.13
C GLY A 64 3.61 4.09 -7.63
N ALA A 65 2.96 3.09 -8.23
CA ALA A 65 1.66 2.55 -7.82
C ALA A 65 1.61 1.03 -8.06
N CYS A 66 0.73 0.30 -7.38
CA CYS A 66 0.57 -1.15 -7.54
C CYS A 66 0.05 -1.54 -8.93
N GLU A 67 -0.54 -0.59 -9.66
CA GLU A 67 -0.88 -0.67 -11.08
C GLU A 67 -0.68 0.69 -11.75
N GLU A 68 -0.31 0.68 -13.03
CA GLU A 68 -0.08 1.91 -13.81
C GLU A 68 -1.29 2.85 -13.85
N ARG A 69 -2.52 2.29 -13.90
CA ARG A 69 -3.76 3.09 -13.91
C ARG A 69 -3.96 3.94 -12.64
N PHE A 70 -3.33 3.57 -11.51
CA PHE A 70 -3.51 4.23 -10.22
C PHE A 70 -2.46 5.30 -9.91
N VAL A 71 -1.53 5.58 -10.82
CA VAL A 71 -0.50 6.62 -10.61
C VAL A 71 -1.10 7.99 -10.28
N LYS A 72 -2.32 8.27 -10.76
CA LYS A 72 -3.04 9.54 -10.48
C LYS A 72 -3.72 9.56 -9.11
N ASN A 73 -3.84 8.40 -8.45
CA ASN A 73 -4.58 8.21 -7.20
C ASN A 73 -3.68 8.09 -5.97
N VAL A 74 -2.36 8.08 -6.15
CA VAL A 74 -1.38 7.96 -5.05
C VAL A 74 -0.85 9.32 -4.60
N VAL A 75 -0.38 9.38 -3.35
CA VAL A 75 0.36 10.53 -2.83
C VAL A 75 1.66 10.69 -3.63
N LYS A 76 1.80 11.81 -4.35
CA LYS A 76 3.04 12.16 -5.05
C LYS A 76 4.19 12.34 -4.05
N ASN A 77 5.34 11.74 -4.38
CA ASN A 77 6.58 11.75 -3.61
C ASN A 77 6.36 11.27 -2.16
N PRO A 78 5.87 10.03 -1.95
CA PRO A 78 5.53 9.53 -0.63
C PRO A 78 6.73 9.48 0.32
N GLU A 79 7.96 9.38 -0.18
CA GLU A 79 9.22 9.42 0.58
C GLU A 79 9.41 10.71 1.40
N ASN A 80 8.82 11.82 0.95
CA ASN A 80 8.91 13.11 1.64
C ASN A 80 7.77 13.36 2.61
N LYS A 81 6.75 12.49 2.63
CA LYS A 81 5.47 12.73 3.31
C LYS A 81 5.03 11.61 4.23
N ILE A 82 5.52 10.41 4.00
CA ILE A 82 5.05 9.20 4.66
C ILE A 82 6.28 8.43 5.14
N HIS A 83 6.25 8.06 6.42
CA HIS A 83 7.27 7.22 6.99
C HIS A 83 7.33 5.87 6.26
N LYS A 84 8.55 5.41 6.00
CA LYS A 84 8.86 4.10 5.42
C LYS A 84 9.94 3.45 6.28
N LYS A 85 9.77 2.17 6.60
CA LYS A 85 10.87 1.33 7.09
C LYS A 85 11.30 0.44 5.95
N THR A 86 12.55 0.56 5.55
CA THR A 86 13.25 -0.50 4.82
C THR A 86 13.75 -1.50 5.86
N ASN A 87 13.36 -2.77 5.71
CA ASN A 87 14.05 -3.87 6.37
C ASN A 87 15.38 -4.14 5.67
#